data_AF-A0A150WME0-F1
#
_entry.id   AF-A0A150WME0-F1
#
_cell.length_a   1.000
_cell.length_b   1.000
_cell.length_c   1.000
_cell.angle_alpha   90.00
_cell.angle_beta   90.00
_cell.angle_gamma   90.00
#
_symmetry.space_group_name_H-M   'P 1'
#
loop_
_entity.id
_entity.type
_entity.pdbx_description
1 polymer ?
#
loop_
_entity_poly.entity_id
_entity_poly.type
_entity_poly.pdbx_seq_one_letter_code
_entity_poly.pdbx_strand_id
1 'polypeptide(L)'
;MMRLRKISLLGLFVLVGCGPGRPDLRTLELNREGNKALEKQAFPAAMDKYIQALSFDPFIGDLHLNLGLSLEGQQQAEQALKSYKEAENLALKEENLSLVFMARFNQAQLLGKAKRVDEALALYQKALEIIPSSTEVKTNIELLTMAQQGQGEGDSKDENQDQQGGGQGKDQKEQKDPKDQKDQKDQKDSDKEDKDKKDDKPKQPQQSPKYKPRPFQGKELSESDVKKILGELKQQEEKIRAEYNRQDIKESPREKDW
;
A
#
# COMPACT_ATOMS: atom_id res chain seq x y z
N MET A 1 -31.15 -71.31 -19.50
CA MET A 1 -29.96 -70.56 -19.94
C MET A 1 -30.40 -69.29 -20.65
N MET A 2 -30.36 -68.14 -19.99
CA MET A 2 -30.65 -66.83 -20.59
C MET A 2 -29.44 -65.93 -20.35
N ARG A 3 -28.70 -65.60 -21.40
CA ARG A 3 -27.53 -64.70 -21.33
C ARG A 3 -28.03 -63.26 -21.49
N LEU A 4 -28.06 -62.49 -20.40
CA LEU A 4 -28.23 -61.04 -20.47
C LEU A 4 -26.97 -60.41 -21.06
N ARG A 5 -27.11 -59.76 -22.23
CA ARG A 5 -26.06 -58.92 -22.82
C ARG A 5 -26.05 -57.58 -22.09
N LYS A 6 -24.91 -57.23 -21.50
CA LYS A 6 -24.65 -55.90 -20.92
C LYS A 6 -24.60 -54.88 -22.06
N ILE A 7 -25.52 -53.92 -22.05
CA ILE A 7 -25.49 -52.77 -22.95
C ILE A 7 -24.53 -51.76 -22.32
N SER A 8 -23.34 -51.63 -22.89
CA SER A 8 -22.37 -50.60 -22.50
C SER A 8 -22.76 -49.30 -23.20
N LEU A 9 -23.44 -48.41 -22.49
CA LEU A 9 -23.67 -47.04 -22.94
C LEU A 9 -22.34 -46.28 -22.80
N LEU A 10 -21.62 -46.17 -23.91
CA LEU A 10 -20.46 -45.29 -24.03
C LEU A 10 -21.01 -43.85 -24.11
N GLY A 11 -21.05 -43.16 -22.97
CA GLY A 11 -21.41 -41.74 -22.92
C GLY A 11 -20.39 -40.93 -23.68
N LEU A 12 -20.81 -40.33 -24.80
CA LEU A 12 -20.06 -39.32 -25.52
C LEU A 12 -19.99 -38.07 -24.65
N PHE A 13 -18.93 -37.94 -23.86
CA PHE A 13 -18.62 -36.69 -23.16
C PHE A 13 -18.12 -35.70 -24.22
N VAL A 14 -19.01 -34.81 -24.66
CA VAL A 14 -18.60 -33.64 -25.45
C VAL A 14 -17.82 -32.73 -24.50
N LEU A 15 -16.51 -32.92 -24.48
CA LEU A 15 -15.59 -31.90 -24.00
C LEU A 15 -15.74 -30.72 -24.96
N VAL A 16 -16.53 -29.73 -24.57
CA VAL A 16 -16.48 -28.40 -25.18
C VAL A 16 -15.08 -27.87 -24.89
N GLY A 17 -14.18 -28.08 -25.84
CA GLY A 17 -12.85 -27.50 -25.84
C GLY A 17 -12.99 -25.99 -25.91
N CYS A 18 -12.88 -25.33 -24.76
CA CYS A 18 -12.69 -23.88 -24.69
C CYS A 18 -11.25 -23.61 -25.14
N GLY A 19 -11.02 -23.58 -26.44
CA GLY A 19 -9.84 -22.92 -26.99
C GLY A 19 -9.92 -21.41 -26.71
N PRO A 20 -8.87 -20.63 -26.97
CA PRO A 20 -8.92 -19.17 -26.89
C PRO A 20 -9.84 -18.64 -28.00
N GLY A 21 -11.13 -18.73 -27.76
CA GLY A 21 -12.18 -18.17 -28.60
C GLY A 21 -12.24 -16.67 -28.37
N ARG A 22 -12.81 -15.94 -29.34
CA ARG A 22 -13.14 -14.53 -29.13
C ARG A 22 -14.04 -14.42 -27.90
N PRO A 23 -13.81 -13.45 -27.00
CA PRO A 23 -14.68 -13.24 -25.84
C PRO A 23 -16.13 -13.07 -26.29
N ASP A 24 -17.07 -13.57 -25.50
CA ASP A 24 -18.50 -13.36 -25.74
C ASP A 24 -18.80 -11.85 -25.81
N LEU A 25 -19.66 -11.46 -26.76
CA LEU A 25 -20.01 -10.05 -26.93
C LEU A 25 -20.61 -9.43 -25.66
N ARG A 26 -21.34 -10.23 -24.86
CA ARG A 26 -21.89 -9.82 -23.57
C ARG A 26 -20.78 -9.60 -22.56
N THR A 27 -19.76 -10.43 -22.53
CA THR A 27 -18.58 -10.24 -21.68
C THR A 27 -17.93 -8.89 -21.96
N LEU A 28 -17.73 -8.54 -23.23
CA LEU A 28 -17.12 -7.26 -23.62
C LEU A 28 -17.96 -6.06 -23.15
N GLU A 29 -19.28 -6.11 -23.34
CA GLU A 29 -20.17 -5.02 -22.91
C GLU A 29 -20.24 -4.91 -21.38
N LEU A 30 -20.38 -6.04 -20.69
CA LEU A 30 -20.41 -6.08 -19.23
C LEU A 30 -19.07 -5.61 -18.62
N ASN A 31 -17.93 -5.95 -19.24
CA ASN A 31 -16.63 -5.44 -18.83
C ASN A 31 -16.57 -3.92 -18.96
N ARG A 32 -17.06 -3.36 -20.07
CA ARG A 32 -17.12 -1.91 -20.29
C ARG A 32 -18.00 -1.22 -19.25
N GLU A 33 -19.18 -1.76 -18.98
CA GLU A 33 -20.08 -1.24 -17.95
C GLU A 33 -19.46 -1.32 -16.56
N GLY A 34 -18.80 -2.45 -16.25
CA GLY A 34 -18.05 -2.67 -15.01
C GLY A 34 -16.94 -1.63 -14.83
N ASN A 35 -16.12 -1.41 -15.87
CA ASN A 35 -15.04 -0.41 -15.83
C ASN A 35 -15.58 1.00 -15.59
N LYS A 36 -16.66 1.38 -16.28
CA LYS A 36 -17.33 2.67 -16.06
C LYS A 36 -17.89 2.81 -14.63
N ALA A 37 -18.39 1.74 -14.05
CA ALA A 37 -18.85 1.73 -12.66
C ALA A 37 -17.67 1.83 -11.67
N LEU A 38 -16.57 1.12 -11.95
CA LEU A 38 -15.35 1.13 -11.14
C LEU A 38 -14.68 2.52 -11.14
N GLU A 39 -14.58 3.18 -12.29
CA GLU A 39 -14.10 4.57 -12.41
C GLU A 39 -14.93 5.55 -11.56
N LYS A 40 -16.24 5.31 -11.47
CA LYS A 40 -17.16 6.09 -10.62
C LYS A 40 -17.17 5.64 -9.16
N GLN A 41 -16.34 4.68 -8.79
CA GLN A 41 -16.30 4.06 -7.46
C GLN A 41 -17.64 3.45 -7.03
N ALA A 42 -18.51 3.11 -8.00
CA ALA A 42 -19.75 2.39 -7.75
C ALA A 42 -19.47 0.88 -7.62
N PHE A 43 -18.72 0.53 -6.56
CA PHE A 43 -18.11 -0.80 -6.41
C PHE A 43 -19.11 -1.97 -6.43
N PRO A 44 -20.30 -1.91 -5.79
CA PRO A 44 -21.28 -2.99 -5.90
C PRO A 44 -21.74 -3.21 -7.34
N ALA A 45 -22.01 -2.12 -8.08
CA ALA A 45 -22.42 -2.21 -9.48
C ALA A 45 -21.29 -2.75 -10.37
N ALA A 46 -20.04 -2.34 -10.13
CA ALA A 46 -18.89 -2.86 -10.85
C ALA A 46 -18.73 -4.37 -10.62
N MET A 47 -18.78 -4.81 -9.36
CA MET A 47 -18.74 -6.22 -8.96
C MET A 47 -19.83 -7.04 -9.67
N ASP A 48 -21.08 -6.58 -9.66
CA ASP A 48 -22.19 -7.27 -10.31
C ASP A 48 -21.96 -7.46 -11.81
N LYS A 49 -21.35 -6.48 -12.47
CA LYS A 49 -21.04 -6.55 -13.91
C LYS A 49 -19.90 -7.50 -14.21
N TYR A 50 -18.83 -7.50 -13.40
CA TYR A 50 -17.73 -8.44 -13.56
C TYR A 50 -18.15 -9.88 -13.27
N ILE A 51 -19.00 -10.13 -12.26
CA ILE A 51 -19.56 -11.46 -11.99
C ILE A 51 -20.40 -11.95 -13.17
N GLN A 52 -21.24 -11.09 -13.75
CA GLN A 52 -22.01 -11.44 -14.95
C GLN A 52 -21.09 -11.71 -16.15
N ALA A 53 -20.06 -10.91 -16.38
CA ALA A 53 -19.10 -11.14 -17.46
C ALA A 53 -18.38 -12.49 -17.29
N LEU A 54 -17.93 -12.81 -16.07
CA LEU A 54 -17.30 -14.08 -15.72
C LEU A 54 -18.23 -15.29 -15.87
N SER A 55 -19.55 -15.10 -15.82
CA SER A 55 -20.52 -16.17 -16.08
C SER A 55 -20.56 -16.59 -17.56
N PHE A 56 -20.13 -15.71 -18.47
CA PHE A 56 -19.98 -16.01 -19.89
C PHE A 56 -18.55 -16.48 -20.20
N ASP A 57 -17.53 -15.75 -19.74
CA ASP A 57 -16.12 -16.09 -19.94
C ASP A 57 -15.36 -16.14 -18.59
N PRO A 58 -15.26 -17.31 -17.94
CA PRO A 58 -14.70 -17.41 -16.58
C PRO A 58 -13.18 -17.29 -16.52
N PHE A 59 -12.49 -17.37 -17.65
CA PHE A 59 -11.02 -17.48 -17.74
C PHE A 59 -10.32 -16.17 -18.15
N ILE A 60 -11.02 -15.03 -18.15
CA ILE A 60 -10.42 -13.73 -18.49
C ILE A 60 -9.81 -13.12 -17.22
N GLY A 61 -8.47 -13.05 -17.17
CA GLY A 61 -7.74 -12.56 -16.00
C GLY A 61 -8.06 -11.10 -15.63
N ASP A 62 -8.25 -10.21 -16.61
CA ASP A 62 -8.60 -8.81 -16.37
C ASP A 62 -9.92 -8.64 -15.60
N LEU A 63 -10.90 -9.52 -15.85
CA LEU A 63 -12.18 -9.49 -15.12
C LEU A 63 -12.00 -9.85 -13.65
N HIS A 64 -11.14 -10.83 -13.35
CA HIS A 64 -10.80 -11.20 -11.97
C HIS A 64 -10.02 -10.09 -11.27
N LEU A 65 -9.10 -9.41 -11.98
CA LEU A 65 -8.38 -8.25 -11.42
C LEU A 65 -9.36 -7.14 -11.03
N ASN A 66 -10.28 -6.76 -11.93
CA ASN A 66 -11.22 -5.68 -11.69
C ASN A 66 -12.32 -6.06 -10.69
N LEU A 67 -12.70 -7.34 -10.63
CA LEU A 67 -13.54 -7.88 -9.56
C LEU A 67 -12.84 -7.70 -8.20
N GLY A 68 -11.54 -8.01 -8.12
CA GLY A 68 -10.73 -7.79 -6.92
C GLY A 68 -10.73 -6.33 -6.47
N LEU A 69 -10.53 -5.39 -7.40
CA LEU A 69 -10.58 -3.95 -7.11
C LEU A 69 -11.97 -3.52 -6.59
N SER A 70 -13.03 -4.06 -7.17
CA SER A 70 -14.42 -3.79 -6.76
C SER A 70 -14.73 -4.36 -5.36
N LEU A 71 -14.18 -5.53 -5.03
CA LEU A 71 -14.32 -6.15 -3.71
C LEU A 71 -13.51 -5.39 -2.65
N GLU A 72 -12.30 -4.94 -2.99
CA GLU A 72 -11.47 -4.11 -2.12
C GLU A 72 -12.17 -2.78 -1.79
N GLY A 73 -12.77 -2.12 -2.79
CA GLY A 73 -13.56 -0.91 -2.58
C GLY A 73 -14.78 -1.11 -1.65
N GLN A 74 -15.27 -2.34 -1.54
CA GLN A 74 -16.33 -2.76 -0.61
C GLN A 74 -15.80 -3.31 0.73
N GLN A 75 -14.49 -3.21 0.98
CA GLN A 75 -13.81 -3.72 2.17
C GLN A 75 -13.91 -5.25 2.34
N GLN A 76 -14.15 -5.98 1.25
CA GLN A 76 -14.20 -7.44 1.20
C GLN A 76 -12.82 -8.01 0.88
N ALA A 77 -11.89 -7.87 1.84
CA ALA A 77 -10.47 -8.11 1.62
C ALA A 77 -10.13 -9.57 1.24
N GLU A 78 -10.75 -10.55 1.90
CA GLU A 78 -10.48 -11.96 1.64
C GLU A 78 -10.97 -12.39 0.26
N GLN A 79 -12.12 -11.88 -0.19
CA GLN A 79 -12.64 -12.13 -1.52
C GLN A 79 -11.79 -11.45 -2.59
N ALA A 80 -11.37 -10.20 -2.35
CA ALA A 80 -10.48 -9.47 -3.25
C ALA A 80 -9.14 -10.20 -3.46
N LEU A 81 -8.51 -10.70 -2.38
CA LEU A 81 -7.29 -11.50 -2.49
C LEU A 81 -7.48 -12.76 -3.34
N LYS A 82 -8.62 -13.45 -3.21
CA LYS A 82 -8.93 -14.63 -4.04
C LYS A 82 -9.06 -14.24 -5.51
N SER A 83 -9.76 -13.15 -5.82
CA SER A 83 -9.91 -12.65 -7.19
C SER A 83 -8.58 -12.23 -7.81
N TYR A 84 -7.73 -11.50 -7.08
CA TYR A 84 -6.40 -11.17 -7.57
C TYR A 84 -5.52 -12.41 -7.77
N LYS A 85 -5.66 -13.43 -6.90
CA LYS A 85 -4.91 -14.67 -7.06
C LYS A 85 -5.33 -15.45 -8.31
N GLU A 86 -6.63 -15.46 -8.62
CA GLU A 86 -7.12 -16.07 -9.85
C GLU A 86 -6.65 -15.30 -11.10
N ALA A 87 -6.65 -13.96 -11.05
CA ALA A 87 -6.07 -13.13 -12.10
C ALA A 87 -4.59 -13.46 -12.33
N GLU A 88 -3.79 -13.61 -11.27
CA GLU A 88 -2.39 -14.04 -11.36
C GLU A 88 -2.26 -15.43 -12.01
N ASN A 89 -3.06 -16.40 -11.56
CA ASN A 89 -3.01 -17.77 -12.07
C ASN A 89 -3.35 -17.87 -13.56
N LEU A 90 -4.37 -17.13 -14.01
CA LEU A 90 -4.77 -17.06 -15.42
C LEU A 90 -3.70 -16.34 -16.24
N ALA A 91 -3.22 -15.19 -15.76
CA ALA A 91 -2.17 -14.43 -16.42
C ALA A 91 -0.85 -15.22 -16.59
N LEU A 92 -0.48 -16.05 -15.61
CA LEU A 92 0.68 -16.94 -15.72
C LEU A 92 0.52 -17.99 -16.82
N LYS A 93 -0.70 -18.54 -17.01
CA LYS A 93 -0.99 -19.50 -18.09
C LYS A 93 -0.93 -18.85 -19.48
N GLU A 94 -1.26 -17.56 -19.55
CA GLU A 94 -1.24 -16.76 -20.77
C GLU A 94 0.08 -16.03 -21.00
N GLU A 95 1.07 -16.21 -20.11
CA GLU A 95 2.35 -15.49 -20.11
C GLU A 95 2.19 -13.95 -20.11
N ASN A 96 1.08 -13.46 -19.58
CA ASN A 96 0.78 -12.02 -19.47
C ASN A 96 1.45 -11.43 -18.21
N LEU A 97 2.75 -11.16 -18.31
CA LEU A 97 3.53 -10.65 -17.18
C LEU A 97 3.04 -9.29 -16.65
N SER A 98 2.44 -8.45 -17.51
CA SER A 98 1.85 -7.17 -17.07
C SER A 98 0.70 -7.39 -16.10
N LEU A 99 -0.19 -8.34 -16.41
CA LEU A 99 -1.29 -8.69 -15.53
C LEU A 99 -0.82 -9.43 -14.26
N VAL A 100 0.21 -10.28 -14.36
CA VAL A 100 0.86 -10.88 -13.17
C VAL A 100 1.40 -9.80 -12.24
N PHE A 101 2.07 -8.76 -12.78
CA PHE A 101 2.56 -7.63 -12.02
C PHE A 101 1.41 -6.92 -11.28
N MET A 102 0.35 -6.52 -12.00
CA MET A 102 -0.79 -5.82 -11.41
C MET A 102 -1.47 -6.65 -10.31
N ALA A 103 -1.66 -7.95 -10.54
CA ALA A 103 -2.26 -8.84 -9.57
C ALA A 103 -1.42 -8.99 -8.29
N ARG A 104 -0.09 -9.14 -8.41
CA ARG A 104 0.83 -9.22 -7.25
C ARG A 104 0.90 -7.91 -6.49
N PHE A 105 0.95 -6.80 -7.21
CA PHE A 105 0.97 -5.46 -6.63
C PHE A 105 -0.27 -5.19 -5.78
N ASN A 106 -1.47 -5.49 -6.30
CA ASN A 106 -2.71 -5.28 -5.56
C ASN A 106 -2.87 -6.24 -4.37
N GLN A 107 -2.45 -7.51 -4.50
CA GLN A 107 -2.40 -8.43 -3.36
C GLN A 107 -1.48 -7.89 -2.25
N ALA A 108 -0.28 -7.41 -2.60
CA ALA A 108 0.67 -6.88 -1.65
C ALA A 108 0.15 -5.63 -0.93
N GLN A 109 -0.48 -4.69 -1.66
CA GLN A 109 -1.12 -3.52 -1.06
C GLN A 109 -2.18 -3.93 -0.03
N LEU A 110 -3.06 -4.87 -0.40
CA LEU A 110 -4.15 -5.30 0.45
C LEU A 110 -3.65 -6.06 1.70
N LEU A 111 -2.63 -6.91 1.55
CA LEU A 111 -1.97 -7.59 2.67
C LEU A 111 -1.24 -6.61 3.60
N GLY A 112 -0.61 -5.58 3.04
CA GLY A 112 0.02 -4.49 3.79
C GLY A 112 -0.99 -3.74 4.66
N LYS A 113 -2.15 -3.38 4.11
CA LYS A 113 -3.27 -2.79 4.86
C LYS A 113 -3.76 -3.71 5.99
N ALA A 114 -3.74 -5.02 5.76
CA ALA A 114 -4.08 -6.05 6.76
C ALA A 114 -2.94 -6.35 7.76
N LYS A 115 -1.84 -5.58 7.76
CA LYS A 115 -0.63 -5.77 8.59
C LYS A 115 0.07 -7.12 8.40
N ARG A 116 -0.20 -7.82 7.28
CA ARG A 116 0.52 -9.05 6.87
C ARG A 116 1.78 -8.66 6.09
N VAL A 117 2.69 -7.96 6.77
CA VAL A 117 3.81 -7.24 6.16
C VAL A 117 4.75 -8.17 5.41
N ASP A 118 5.14 -9.30 5.99
CA ASP A 118 6.09 -10.23 5.37
C ASP A 118 5.55 -10.78 4.03
N GLU A 119 4.25 -11.11 3.99
CA GLU A 119 3.60 -11.60 2.77
C GLU A 119 3.47 -10.51 1.69
N ALA A 120 3.19 -9.27 2.11
CA ALA A 120 3.17 -8.13 1.21
C ALA A 120 4.54 -7.86 0.59
N LEU A 121 5.61 -7.89 1.40
CA LEU A 121 6.98 -7.70 0.93
C LEU A 121 7.40 -8.79 -0.06
N ALA A 122 7.07 -10.05 0.21
CA ALA A 122 7.36 -11.16 -0.71
C ALA A 122 6.67 -10.98 -2.08
N LEU A 123 5.43 -10.49 -2.10
CA LEU A 123 4.70 -10.22 -3.34
C LEU A 123 5.24 -8.99 -4.08
N TYR A 124 5.63 -7.93 -3.36
CA TYR A 124 6.28 -6.78 -3.98
C TYR A 124 7.64 -7.12 -4.58
N GLN A 125 8.43 -7.97 -3.93
CA GLN A 125 9.69 -8.49 -4.51
C GLN A 125 9.41 -9.22 -5.83
N LYS A 126 8.43 -10.13 -5.84
CA LYS A 126 7.98 -10.82 -7.06
C LYS A 126 7.38 -9.91 -8.13
N ALA A 127 6.89 -8.72 -7.77
CA ALA A 127 6.46 -7.70 -8.72
C ALA A 127 7.68 -6.94 -9.30
N LEU A 128 8.68 -6.63 -8.49
CA LEU A 128 9.94 -6.03 -8.95
C LEU A 128 10.77 -6.97 -9.85
N GLU A 129 10.62 -8.29 -9.72
CA GLU A 129 11.19 -9.24 -10.69
C GLU A 129 10.65 -9.03 -12.12
N ILE A 130 9.41 -8.54 -12.25
CA ILE A 130 8.78 -8.26 -13.55
C ILE A 130 9.08 -6.84 -14.00
N ILE A 131 8.93 -5.85 -13.10
CA ILE A 131 9.21 -4.44 -13.39
C ILE A 131 10.19 -3.89 -12.34
N PRO A 132 11.51 -4.06 -12.52
CA PRO A 132 12.53 -3.64 -11.55
C PRO A 132 12.59 -2.13 -11.31
N SER A 133 12.09 -1.35 -12.27
CA SER A 133 12.07 0.11 -12.24
C SER A 133 10.82 0.69 -11.58
N SER A 134 9.86 -0.11 -11.10
CA SER A 134 8.63 0.40 -10.50
C SER A 134 8.91 1.19 -9.21
N THR A 135 8.87 2.53 -9.32
CA THR A 135 8.99 3.44 -8.18
C THR A 135 7.85 3.24 -7.19
N GLU A 136 6.63 2.98 -7.68
CA GLU A 136 5.46 2.76 -6.85
C GLU A 136 5.61 1.55 -5.93
N VAL A 137 6.14 0.43 -6.44
CA VAL A 137 6.41 -0.75 -5.62
C VAL A 137 7.48 -0.45 -4.57
N LYS A 138 8.56 0.25 -4.96
CA LYS A 138 9.65 0.63 -4.04
C LYS A 138 9.14 1.52 -2.90
N THR A 139 8.34 2.55 -3.22
CA THR A 139 7.70 3.42 -2.22
C THR A 139 6.83 2.63 -1.25
N ASN A 140 6.02 1.68 -1.75
CA ASN A 140 5.18 0.85 -0.87
C ASN A 140 5.99 -0.08 0.05
N ILE A 141 7.09 -0.66 -0.43
CA ILE A 141 8.03 -1.44 0.40
C ILE A 141 8.62 -0.56 1.51
N GLU A 142 9.08 0.65 1.16
CA GLU A 142 9.65 1.61 2.12
C GLU A 142 8.64 1.95 3.22
N LEU A 143 7.41 2.30 2.84
CA LEU A 143 6.33 2.62 3.77
C LEU A 143 6.02 1.45 4.72
N LEU A 144 5.92 0.23 4.20
CA LEU A 144 5.67 -0.96 5.03
C LEU A 144 6.82 -1.24 6.01
N THR A 145 8.07 -1.09 5.54
CA THR A 145 9.25 -1.34 6.37
C THR A 145 9.38 -0.30 7.49
N MET A 146 9.09 0.97 7.20
CA MET A 146 9.05 2.04 8.22
C MET A 146 7.96 1.77 9.27
N ALA A 147 6.77 1.36 8.84
CA ALA A 147 5.67 1.05 9.75
C ALA A 147 6.00 -0.11 10.69
N GLN A 148 6.69 -1.15 10.20
CA GLN A 148 7.14 -2.28 11.01
C GLN A 148 8.17 -1.86 12.07
N GLN A 149 9.06 -0.92 11.74
CA GLN A 149 10.07 -0.40 12.68
C GLN A 149 9.49 0.46 13.81
N GLY A 150 8.32 1.08 13.60
CA GLY A 150 7.64 1.92 14.59
C GLY A 150 6.72 1.17 15.57
N GLN A 151 6.36 -0.08 15.29
CA GLN A 151 5.44 -0.88 16.13
C GLN A 151 6.14 -1.66 17.27
N GLY A 152 7.47 -1.59 17.39
CA GLY A 152 8.25 -2.32 18.39
C GLY A 152 8.39 -1.66 19.78
N GLU A 153 7.76 -0.52 20.05
CA GLU A 153 7.98 0.29 21.27
C GLU A 153 6.75 0.42 22.19
N GLY A 154 5.84 -0.57 22.20
CA GLY A 154 4.57 -0.49 22.93
C GLY A 154 4.41 -1.32 24.20
N ASP A 155 5.33 -2.24 24.53
CA ASP A 155 5.03 -3.30 25.54
C ASP A 155 6.13 -3.54 26.58
N SER A 156 6.78 -2.47 27.03
CA SER A 156 7.53 -2.47 28.30
C SER A 156 6.84 -1.53 29.28
N LYS A 157 5.80 -2.03 29.95
CA LYS A 157 5.32 -1.43 31.19
C LYS A 157 6.45 -1.48 32.20
N ASP A 158 6.98 -0.30 32.50
CA ASP A 158 7.91 -0.04 33.58
C ASP A 158 7.17 -0.17 34.91
N GLU A 159 6.98 -1.41 35.37
CA GLU A 159 6.75 -1.69 36.79
C GLU A 159 8.10 -2.02 37.41
N ASN A 160 8.81 -0.99 37.86
CA ASN A 160 9.69 -1.16 39.00
C ASN A 160 9.62 0.07 39.91
N GLN A 161 8.85 -0.11 40.99
CA GLN A 161 8.84 0.78 42.14
C GLN A 161 10.19 0.68 42.85
N ASP A 162 11.05 1.68 42.68
CA ASP A 162 12.15 1.88 43.63
C ASP A 162 11.59 2.48 44.92
N GLN A 163 11.31 1.59 45.87
CA GLN A 163 11.31 1.91 47.29
C GLN A 163 12.77 2.14 47.73
N GLN A 164 13.16 3.39 47.99
CA GLN A 164 14.12 3.70 49.05
C GLN A 164 14.09 5.19 49.38
N GLY A 165 13.64 5.52 50.58
CA GLY A 165 13.62 6.89 51.08
C GLY A 165 12.82 7.03 52.37
N GLY A 166 13.29 6.41 53.46
CA GLY A 166 12.82 6.72 54.81
C GLY A 166 13.48 7.99 55.34
N GLY A 167 12.72 8.86 56.02
CA GLY A 167 13.29 9.95 56.83
C GLY A 167 12.41 11.18 57.06
N GLN A 168 11.44 11.05 57.97
CA GLN A 168 10.90 12.05 58.92
C GLN A 168 11.04 13.57 58.67
N GLY A 169 9.91 14.29 58.83
CA GLY A 169 9.94 15.67 59.34
C GLY A 169 8.71 16.54 59.02
N LYS A 170 7.77 16.60 59.97
CA LYS A 170 6.62 17.51 60.16
C LYS A 170 6.79 18.95 59.61
N ASP A 171 5.74 19.53 59.01
CA ASP A 171 4.88 20.53 59.68
C ASP A 171 3.75 21.11 58.77
N GLN A 172 2.53 21.10 59.33
CA GLN A 172 1.43 22.10 59.31
C GLN A 172 0.90 22.67 57.96
N LYS A 173 -0.32 22.31 57.54
CA LYS A 173 -1.66 22.90 57.86
C LYS A 173 -1.88 24.34 57.33
N GLU A 174 -2.85 24.47 56.43
CA GLU A 174 -4.01 25.43 56.41
C GLU A 174 -4.49 25.59 54.95
N GLN A 175 -5.60 24.98 54.53
CA GLN A 175 -6.98 25.51 54.53
C GLN A 175 -7.14 26.97 54.05
N LYS A 176 -7.73 27.16 52.86
CA LYS A 176 -9.06 27.78 52.66
C LYS A 176 -9.38 28.02 51.17
N ASP A 177 -10.42 27.33 50.71
CA ASP A 177 -11.40 27.76 49.71
C ASP A 177 -12.29 28.90 50.27
N PRO A 178 -13.23 29.56 49.53
CA PRO A 178 -13.49 29.59 48.08
C PRO A 178 -13.90 31.00 47.53
N LYS A 179 -14.33 31.03 46.25
CA LYS A 179 -15.44 31.85 45.68
C LYS A 179 -15.26 33.36 45.49
N ASP A 180 -15.38 33.84 44.24
CA ASP A 180 -16.65 34.37 43.70
C ASP A 180 -16.46 35.01 42.30
N GLN A 181 -17.38 34.68 41.40
CA GLN A 181 -17.56 35.31 40.09
C GLN A 181 -18.55 36.49 40.21
N LYS A 182 -18.26 37.59 39.51
CA LYS A 182 -19.22 38.65 39.11
C LYS A 182 -18.60 39.39 37.90
N ASP A 183 -19.13 39.20 36.71
CA ASP A 183 -20.27 39.91 36.08
C ASP A 183 -19.84 41.14 35.24
N GLN A 184 -19.97 40.93 33.91
CA GLN A 184 -20.60 41.79 32.89
C GLN A 184 -20.09 43.21 32.54
N LYS A 185 -20.01 43.39 31.21
CA LYS A 185 -20.31 44.60 30.41
C LYS A 185 -19.32 45.79 30.55
N ASP A 186 -19.02 46.62 29.56
CA ASP A 186 -19.74 47.14 28.39
C ASP A 186 -18.76 47.60 27.28
N GLN A 187 -19.34 48.02 26.16
CA GLN A 187 -18.75 48.49 24.91
C GLN A 187 -17.95 49.82 24.96
N LYS A 188 -17.11 49.97 23.92
CA LYS A 188 -16.84 51.15 23.08
C LYS A 188 -15.64 52.08 23.35
N ASP A 189 -14.90 52.25 22.24
CA ASP A 189 -14.19 53.42 21.70
C ASP A 189 -13.16 54.16 22.57
N SER A 190 -11.89 54.11 22.18
CA SER A 190 -11.19 55.27 21.61
C SER A 190 -9.69 55.03 21.44
N ASP A 191 -9.16 55.66 20.40
CA ASP A 191 -7.80 55.66 19.90
C ASP A 191 -6.71 55.93 20.94
N LYS A 192 -5.56 55.27 20.75
CA LYS A 192 -4.23 55.90 20.83
C LYS A 192 -3.16 54.98 20.27
N GLU A 193 -2.58 55.43 19.16
CA GLU A 193 -1.26 55.04 18.68
C GLU A 193 -0.21 55.34 19.76
N ASP A 194 0.70 54.40 20.03
CA ASP A 194 2.13 54.68 19.90
C ASP A 194 2.97 53.39 19.92
N LYS A 195 3.72 53.23 18.82
CA LYS A 195 5.08 52.69 18.69
C LYS A 195 5.56 51.66 19.71
N ASP A 196 5.81 50.44 19.21
CA ASP A 196 7.13 49.82 19.37
C ASP A 196 7.38 48.77 18.27
N LYS A 197 8.26 49.11 17.34
CA LYS A 197 8.91 48.14 16.44
C LYS A 197 10.03 47.48 17.22
N LYS A 198 9.96 46.16 17.43
CA LYS A 198 11.13 45.33 17.72
C LYS A 198 11.16 44.12 16.80
N ASP A 199 12.33 43.92 16.23
CA ASP A 199 12.70 42.98 15.20
C ASP A 199 12.52 41.51 15.64
N ASP A 200 11.63 40.78 14.98
CA ASP A 200 11.61 39.31 15.04
C ASP A 200 12.55 38.74 13.97
N LYS A 201 13.76 38.36 14.39
CA LYS A 201 14.62 37.44 13.63
C LYS A 201 14.09 36.00 13.78
N PRO A 202 13.92 35.23 12.69
CA PRO A 202 13.49 33.84 12.79
C PRO A 202 14.58 33.00 13.47
N LYS A 203 14.20 32.26 14.52
CA LYS A 203 15.04 31.27 15.20
C LYS A 203 15.38 30.13 14.23
N GLN A 204 16.67 29.78 14.14
CA GLN A 204 17.13 28.61 13.39
C GLN A 204 16.50 27.30 13.94
N PRO A 205 16.12 26.34 13.08
CA PRO A 205 15.64 25.05 13.52
C PRO A 205 16.74 24.28 14.26
N GLN A 206 16.42 23.77 15.44
CA GLN A 206 17.29 22.88 16.22
C GLN A 206 17.58 21.60 15.40
N GLN A 207 18.86 21.22 15.32
CA GLN A 207 19.28 20.01 14.62
C GLN A 207 18.78 18.77 15.37
N SER A 208 18.04 17.91 14.68
CA SER A 208 17.60 16.60 15.16
C SER A 208 18.80 15.72 15.55
N PRO A 209 18.68 14.87 16.59
CA PRO A 209 19.77 14.00 17.01
C PRO A 209 20.23 13.07 15.88
N LYS A 210 21.55 12.93 15.73
CA LYS A 210 22.20 12.18 14.66
C LYS A 210 21.76 10.71 14.72
N TYR A 211 21.06 10.28 13.66
CA TYR A 211 20.52 8.93 13.50
C TYR A 211 21.59 7.84 13.73
N LYS A 212 21.30 6.90 14.62
CA LYS A 212 22.08 5.67 14.81
C LYS A 212 21.26 4.50 14.27
N PRO A 213 21.72 3.81 13.21
CA PRO A 213 21.02 2.65 12.68
C PRO A 213 20.94 1.55 13.75
N ARG A 214 19.76 0.95 13.94
CA ARG A 214 19.59 -0.21 14.82
C ARG A 214 20.09 -1.50 14.13
N PRO A 215 20.63 -2.47 14.89
CA PRO A 215 21.10 -3.73 14.34
C PRO A 215 19.94 -4.52 13.72
N PHE A 216 20.22 -5.12 12.57
CA PHE A 216 19.23 -5.81 11.74
C PHE A 216 18.90 -7.20 12.32
N GLN A 217 17.61 -7.58 12.36
CA GLN A 217 17.12 -8.83 12.98
C GLN A 217 16.21 -9.64 12.04
N GLY A 218 16.65 -9.91 10.81
CA GLY A 218 15.96 -10.81 9.89
C GLY A 218 16.29 -12.29 10.15
N LYS A 219 15.29 -13.18 10.10
CA LYS A 219 15.49 -14.64 10.13
C LYS A 219 15.86 -15.22 8.75
N GLU A 220 15.51 -14.52 7.66
CA GLU A 220 15.66 -15.02 6.28
C GLU A 220 16.71 -14.26 5.45
N LEU A 221 16.93 -12.99 5.76
CA LEU A 221 17.99 -12.16 5.19
C LEU A 221 18.94 -11.86 6.33
N SER A 222 20.25 -11.83 6.09
CA SER A 222 21.25 -11.36 7.04
C SER A 222 21.46 -9.85 6.93
N GLU A 223 22.08 -9.22 7.94
CA GLU A 223 22.43 -7.79 7.88
C GLU A 223 23.32 -7.48 6.67
N SER A 224 24.13 -8.45 6.27
CA SER A 224 24.97 -8.39 5.08
C SER A 224 24.15 -8.36 3.80
N ASP A 225 23.09 -9.17 3.71
CA ASP A 225 22.24 -9.22 2.52
C ASP A 225 21.49 -7.90 2.33
N VAL A 226 20.96 -7.34 3.42
CA VAL A 226 20.29 -6.04 3.38
C VAL A 226 21.25 -4.91 3.03
N LYS A 227 22.45 -4.89 3.61
CA LYS A 227 23.48 -3.90 3.25
C LYS A 227 23.89 -4.00 1.79
N LYS A 228 24.00 -5.22 1.27
CA LYS A 228 24.33 -5.48 -0.14
C LYS A 228 23.23 -4.98 -1.06
N ILE A 229 21.97 -5.34 -0.78
CA ILE A 229 20.80 -4.89 -1.56
C ILE A 229 20.71 -3.35 -1.56
N LEU A 230 20.83 -2.72 -0.40
CA LEU A 230 20.81 -1.25 -0.30
C LEU A 230 21.98 -0.60 -1.05
N GLY A 231 23.17 -1.21 -1.01
CA GLY A 231 24.32 -0.76 -1.77
C GLY A 231 24.11 -0.85 -3.28
N GLU A 232 23.57 -1.98 -3.75
CA GLU A 232 23.24 -2.21 -5.16
C GLU A 232 22.17 -1.23 -5.66
N LEU A 233 21.13 -0.97 -4.86
CA LEU A 233 20.09 0.01 -5.16
C LEU A 233 20.66 1.43 -5.26
N LYS A 234 21.50 1.84 -4.32
CA LYS A 234 22.15 3.16 -4.34
C LYS A 234 23.04 3.33 -5.57
N GLN A 235 23.81 2.31 -5.95
CA GLN A 235 24.63 2.35 -7.15
C GLN A 235 23.79 2.45 -8.43
N GLN A 236 22.65 1.75 -8.49
CA GLN A 236 21.72 1.86 -9.61
C GLN A 236 21.14 3.27 -9.71
N GLU A 237 20.73 3.86 -8.58
CA GLU A 237 20.22 5.23 -8.53
C GLU A 237 21.26 6.25 -9.02
N GLU A 238 22.51 6.13 -8.56
CA GLU A 238 23.62 7.00 -9.00
C GLU A 238 23.88 6.87 -10.50
N LYS A 239 23.81 5.66 -11.06
CA LYS A 239 23.95 5.43 -12.50
C LYS A 239 22.80 6.07 -13.29
N ILE A 240 21.56 5.88 -12.87
CA ILE A 240 20.38 6.47 -13.50
C ILE A 240 20.48 8.00 -13.47
N ARG A 241 20.85 8.59 -12.33
CA ARG A 241 21.06 10.05 -12.20
C ARG A 241 22.17 10.55 -13.12
N ALA A 242 23.28 9.81 -13.23
CA ALA A 242 24.38 10.16 -14.12
C ALA A 242 24.00 10.05 -15.61
N GLU A 243 23.19 9.05 -15.99
CA GLU A 243 22.66 8.90 -17.35
C GLU A 243 21.65 10.00 -17.70
N TYR A 244 20.73 10.31 -16.79
CA TYR A 244 19.78 11.42 -16.92
C TYR A 244 20.51 12.76 -17.14
N ASN A 245 21.49 13.08 -16.28
CA ASN A 245 22.30 14.29 -16.42
C ASN A 245 23.14 14.32 -17.72
N ARG A 246 23.48 13.16 -18.31
CA ARG A 246 24.19 13.09 -19.60
C ARG A 246 23.25 13.27 -20.80
N GLN A 247 21.97 12.97 -20.65
CA GLN A 247 20.95 13.16 -21.68
C GLN A 247 20.58 14.65 -21.79
N ASP A 248 20.44 15.37 -20.68
CA ASP A 248 20.14 16.82 -20.67
C ASP A 248 21.29 17.70 -21.22
N ILE A 249 22.53 17.18 -21.30
CA ILE A 249 23.67 17.91 -21.90
C ILE A 249 23.74 17.73 -23.44
N LYS A 250 22.90 16.87 -24.02
CA LYS A 250 22.89 16.59 -25.48
C LYS A 250 21.83 17.35 -26.29
N GLU A 251 21.18 18.37 -25.73
CA GLU A 251 20.38 19.31 -26.54
C GLU A 251 21.27 20.31 -27.28
N SER A 252 21.34 20.09 -28.60
CA SER A 252 21.69 20.90 -29.79
C SER A 252 22.54 22.19 -29.66
N PRO A 253 23.49 22.44 -30.59
CA PRO A 253 24.19 23.73 -30.70
C PRO A 253 23.19 24.89 -30.79
N ARG A 254 23.42 25.96 -30.02
CA ARG A 254 22.73 27.24 -30.22
C ARG A 254 22.99 27.71 -31.65
N GLU A 255 22.02 27.52 -32.54
CA GLU A 255 21.95 28.30 -33.77
C GLU A 255 21.81 29.76 -33.34
N LYS A 256 22.89 30.51 -33.51
CA LYS A 256 22.91 31.95 -33.35
C LYS A 256 22.24 32.52 -34.60
N ASP A 257 20.97 32.89 -34.47
CA ASP A 257 20.37 33.85 -35.38
C ASP A 257 21.06 35.20 -35.17
N TRP A 258 21.89 35.57 -36.15
CA TRP A 258 22.22 36.94 -36.52
C TRP A 258 21.95 37.08 -38.03
#